data_AF-A0AB74LUL0-F1
#
_entry.id   AF-A0AB74LUL0-F1
#
_cell.length_a   1.000
_cell.length_b   1.000
_cell.length_c   1.000
_cell.angle_alpha   90.00
_cell.angle_beta   90.00
_cell.angle_gamma   90.00
#
_symmetry.space_group_name_H-M   'P 1'
#
loop_
_entity.id
_entity.type
_entity.pdbx_description
1 polymer ?
#
loop_
_entity_poly.entity_id
_entity_poly.type
_entity_poly.pdbx_seq_one_letter_code
_entity_poly.pdbx_strand_id
1 'polypeptide(L)'
;MRALAILALLAGPAGADPYQPAPGLYCPKGADVPAIVVGPAPGEVGIDLMECHGARISGGRVTASRCYGNGGRPVPYEAELSLLPSGVLLHYGVRYRRRPSGGPCP
;
A
#
# COMPACT_ATOMS: atom_id res chain seq x y z
N MET A 1 -41.32 -35.10 17.22
CA MET A 1 -40.18 -35.69 16.48
C MET A 1 -39.42 -34.57 15.79
N ARG A 2 -38.13 -34.46 16.14
CA ARG A 2 -37.01 -33.70 15.55
C ARG A 2 -37.30 -32.77 14.36
N ALA A 3 -37.19 -31.46 14.59
CA ALA A 3 -36.90 -30.48 13.55
C ALA A 3 -35.37 -30.39 13.39
N LEU A 4 -34.85 -30.78 12.22
CA LEU A 4 -33.45 -30.55 11.85
C LEU A 4 -33.29 -29.09 11.41
N ALA A 5 -32.54 -28.30 12.16
CA ALA A 5 -32.07 -26.98 11.74
C ALA A 5 -30.75 -27.16 10.98
N ILE A 6 -30.73 -26.78 9.70
CA ILE A 6 -29.52 -26.72 8.87
C ILE A 6 -28.94 -25.31 9.01
N LEU A 7 -27.86 -25.17 9.77
CA LEU A 7 -27.05 -23.94 9.79
C LEU A 7 -26.15 -23.93 8.54
N ALA A 8 -26.50 -23.11 7.54
CA ALA A 8 -25.62 -22.81 6.43
C ALA A 8 -24.54 -21.80 6.89
N LEU A 9 -23.31 -22.26 7.10
CA LEU A 9 -22.16 -21.38 7.32
C LEU A 9 -21.82 -20.65 6.01
N LEU A 10 -22.09 -19.34 5.98
CA LEU A 10 -21.57 -18.41 4.98
C LEU A 10 -20.07 -18.18 5.25
N ALA A 11 -19.23 -19.16 4.90
CA ALA A 11 -17.79 -18.93 4.74
C ALA A 11 -17.57 -18.19 3.41
N GLY A 12 -17.78 -16.87 3.42
CA GLY A 12 -17.39 -16.01 2.30
C GLY A 12 -15.87 -16.05 2.14
N PRO A 13 -15.34 -16.11 0.91
CA PRO A 13 -13.90 -16.03 0.70
C PRO A 13 -13.43 -14.69 1.27
N ALA A 14 -12.44 -14.73 2.15
CA ALA A 14 -11.67 -13.55 2.50
C ALA A 14 -10.93 -13.13 1.22
N GLY A 15 -11.61 -12.35 0.38
CA GLY A 15 -11.04 -11.82 -0.85
C GLY A 15 -9.83 -10.99 -0.45
N ALA A 16 -8.64 -11.48 -0.81
CA ALA A 16 -7.47 -10.62 -0.93
C ALA A 16 -7.93 -9.38 -1.69
N ASP A 17 -7.75 -8.21 -1.09
CA ASP A 17 -8.14 -6.94 -1.70
C ASP A 17 -7.47 -6.88 -3.08
N PRO A 18 -8.21 -7.09 -4.19
CA PRO A 18 -7.60 -7.38 -5.49
C PRO A 18 -6.87 -6.16 -6.05
N TYR A 19 -6.94 -5.04 -5.33
CA TYR A 19 -6.52 -3.74 -5.76
C TYR A 19 -5.33 -3.24 -4.94
N GLN A 20 -4.21 -3.96 -5.08
CA GLN A 20 -2.92 -3.56 -4.53
C GLN A 20 -2.00 -3.04 -5.63
N PRO A 21 -1.14 -2.03 -5.34
CA PRO A 21 -0.15 -1.59 -6.30
C PRO A 21 0.85 -2.73 -6.60
N ALA A 22 1.25 -2.85 -7.86
CA ALA A 22 2.29 -3.79 -8.23
C ALA A 22 3.63 -3.38 -7.59
N PRO A 23 4.47 -4.32 -7.13
CA PRO A 23 5.80 -4.01 -6.60
C PRO A 23 6.63 -3.15 -7.57
N GLY A 24 7.35 -2.15 -7.06
CA GLY A 24 8.24 -1.31 -7.85
C GLY A 24 8.44 0.10 -7.30
N LEU A 25 9.26 0.86 -8.02
CA LEU A 25 9.52 2.27 -7.76
C LEU A 25 8.45 3.13 -8.46
N TYR A 26 7.78 3.98 -7.70
CA TYR A 26 6.77 4.93 -8.15
C TYR A 26 7.35 6.34 -8.08
N CYS A 27 7.56 6.97 -9.23
CA CYS A 27 8.18 8.28 -9.33
C CYS A 27 7.14 9.40 -9.38
N PRO A 28 7.34 10.50 -8.63
CA PRO A 28 6.44 11.65 -8.66
C PRO A 28 6.47 12.31 -10.04
N LYS A 29 5.34 12.87 -10.46
CA LYS A 29 5.24 13.66 -11.68
C LYS A 29 5.09 15.13 -11.34
N GLY A 30 6.12 15.93 -11.67
CA GLY A 30 6.06 17.39 -11.57
C GLY A 30 6.15 17.93 -10.14
N ALA A 31 6.69 17.16 -9.21
CA ALA A 31 6.93 17.56 -7.83
C ALA A 31 8.31 17.06 -7.38
N ASP A 32 9.02 17.89 -6.62
CA ASP A 32 10.30 17.54 -6.00
C ASP A 32 10.05 16.94 -4.60
N VAL A 33 9.68 15.66 -4.60
CA VAL A 33 9.35 14.89 -3.41
C VAL A 33 9.94 13.48 -3.53
N PRO A 34 10.16 12.75 -2.43
CA PRO A 34 10.69 11.39 -2.48
C PRO A 34 9.79 10.44 -3.27
N ALA A 35 10.40 9.42 -3.87
CA ALA A 35 9.67 8.34 -4.53
C ALA A 35 8.92 7.46 -3.52
N ILE A 36 7.88 6.78 -4.00
CA ILE A 36 7.21 5.71 -3.25
C ILE A 36 7.74 4.37 -3.75
N VAL A 37 8.07 3.46 -2.84
CA VAL A 37 8.50 2.10 -3.17
C VAL A 37 7.45 1.13 -2.66
N VAL A 38 6.99 0.22 -3.52
CA VAL A 38 6.17 -0.93 -3.10
C VAL A 38 7.07 -2.15 -3.20
N GLY A 39 7.33 -2.81 -2.07
CA GLY A 39 8.22 -3.95 -2.02
C GLY A 39 7.63 -5.21 -2.66
N PRO A 40 8.46 -6.23 -2.95
CA PRO A 40 8.01 -7.49 -3.49
C PRO A 40 7.22 -8.32 -2.48
N ALA A 41 7.45 -8.14 -1.17
CA ALA A 41 6.69 -8.82 -0.13
C ALA A 41 5.45 -8.00 0.29
N PRO A 42 4.36 -8.67 0.70
CA PRO A 42 3.16 -7.99 1.17
C PRO A 42 3.45 -7.03 2.35
N GLY A 43 2.97 -5.80 2.22
CA GLY A 43 3.08 -4.79 3.27
C GLY A 43 4.45 -4.14 3.43
N GLU A 44 5.37 -4.33 2.49
CA GLU A 44 6.58 -3.51 2.37
C GLU A 44 6.27 -2.25 1.58
N VAL A 45 6.38 -1.08 2.22
CA VAL A 45 6.15 0.21 1.56
C VAL A 45 7.20 1.21 2.02
N GLY A 46 7.93 1.81 1.08
CA GLY A 46 8.76 2.99 1.29
C GLY A 46 7.98 4.24 0.91
N ILE A 47 7.77 5.18 1.84
CA ILE A 47 7.01 6.42 1.62
C ILE A 47 7.47 7.49 2.61
N ASP A 48 7.48 8.77 2.20
CA ASP A 48 7.84 9.91 3.06
C ASP A 48 9.17 9.75 3.81
N LEU A 49 10.17 9.15 3.14
CA LEU A 49 11.49 8.83 3.70
C LEU A 49 11.43 7.80 4.86
N MET A 50 10.39 6.97 4.89
CA MET A 50 10.20 5.91 5.86
C MET A 50 10.14 4.54 5.19
N GLU A 51 10.67 3.53 5.86
CA GLU A 51 10.52 2.12 5.51
C GLU A 51 9.46 1.48 6.41
N CYS A 52 8.33 1.10 5.83
CA CYS A 52 7.19 0.53 6.55
C CYS A 52 7.08 -0.98 6.29
N HIS A 53 6.82 -1.74 7.36
CA HIS A 53 6.57 -3.18 7.29
C HIS A 53 5.19 -3.53 7.82
N GLY A 54 4.54 -4.50 7.19
CA GLY A 54 3.15 -4.85 7.50
C GLY A 54 2.18 -3.72 7.16
N ALA A 55 2.53 -2.87 6.20
CA ALA A 55 1.67 -1.82 5.70
C ALA A 55 0.44 -2.40 5.01
N ARG A 56 -0.68 -1.71 5.15
CA ARG A 56 -1.93 -2.00 4.44
C ARG A 56 -2.31 -0.78 3.64
N ILE A 57 -2.54 -0.96 2.35
CA ILE A 57 -3.08 0.06 1.45
C ILE A 57 -4.54 -0.30 1.20
N SER A 58 -5.47 0.51 1.72
CA SER A 58 -6.90 0.31 1.54
C SER A 58 -7.67 1.59 1.84
N GLY A 59 -8.80 1.80 1.14
CA GLY A 59 -9.68 2.95 1.40
C GLY A 59 -9.02 4.31 1.21
N GLY A 60 -8.06 4.42 0.27
CA GLY A 60 -7.32 5.66 0.01
C GLY A 60 -6.30 6.03 1.08
N ARG A 61 -5.86 5.05 1.88
CA ARG A 61 -4.86 5.24 2.93
C ARG A 61 -3.80 4.14 2.88
N VAL A 62 -2.62 4.49 3.38
CA VAL A 62 -1.61 3.53 3.82
C VAL A 62 -1.50 3.60 5.34
N THR A 63 -1.55 2.45 5.99
CA THR A 63 -1.42 2.32 7.45
C THR A 63 -0.37 1.27 7.78
N ALA A 64 0.51 1.54 8.73
CA ALA A 64 1.46 0.56 9.27
C ALA A 64 1.70 0.81 10.76
N SER A 65 1.85 -0.25 11.55
CA SER A 65 2.18 -0.12 12.98
C SER A 65 3.67 0.12 13.24
N ARG A 66 4.52 -0.15 12.24
CA ARG A 66 5.98 -0.02 12.35
C ARG A 66 6.56 0.50 11.04
N CYS A 67 6.99 1.76 11.08
CA CYS A 67 7.84 2.36 10.07
C CYS A 67 9.12 2.90 10.69
N TYR A 68 10.19 2.88 9.91
CA TYR A 68 11.53 3.26 10.31
C TYR A 68 12.00 4.41 9.44
N GLY A 69 12.29 5.55 10.07
CA GLY A 69 13.06 6.64 9.45
C GLY A 69 14.51 6.60 9.91
N ASN A 70 15.24 7.69 9.68
CA ASN A 70 16.68 7.81 9.97
C ASN A 70 17.08 7.55 11.44
N GLY A 71 16.14 7.62 12.39
CA GLY A 71 16.40 7.37 13.81
C GLY A 71 16.29 5.89 14.24
N GLY A 72 15.88 4.98 13.34
CA GLY A 72 15.79 3.53 13.60
C GLY A 72 14.75 3.08 14.63
N ARG A 73 14.07 4.00 15.31
CA ARG A 73 12.95 3.68 16.21
C ARG A 73 11.66 3.48 15.41
N PRO A 74 10.91 2.40 15.64
CA PRO A 74 9.65 2.20 14.95
C PRO A 74 8.61 3.21 15.44
N VAL A 75 7.87 3.79 14.52
CA VAL A 75 6.69 4.61 14.80
C VAL A 75 5.49 4.10 14.00
N PRO A 76 4.25 4.22 14.51
CA PRO A 76 3.07 4.01 13.69
C PRO A 76 3.01 5.08 12.59
N TYR A 77 2.42 4.71 11.46
CA TYR A 77 2.30 5.58 10.30
C TYR A 77 0.93 5.43 9.66
N GLU A 78 0.31 6.56 9.34
CA GLU A 78 -0.91 6.64 8.55
C GLU A 78 -0.82 7.87 7.64
N ALA A 79 -1.10 7.67 6.36
CA ALA A 79 -1.19 8.76 5.39
C ALA A 79 -2.23 8.46 4.31
N GLU A 80 -2.65 9.51 3.59
CA GLU A 80 -3.42 9.35 2.35
C GLU A 80 -2.58 8.59 1.33
N LEU A 81 -3.12 7.55 0.70
CA LEU A 81 -2.47 6.90 -0.44
C LEU A 81 -3.54 6.17 -1.23
N SER A 82 -3.83 6.68 -2.42
CA SER A 82 -4.87 6.14 -3.27
C SER A 82 -4.26 5.48 -4.51
N LEU A 83 -4.62 4.22 -4.76
CA LEU A 83 -4.35 3.59 -6.06
C LEU A 83 -5.49 3.99 -7.03
N LEU A 84 -5.13 4.52 -8.19
CA LEU A 84 -6.07 4.90 -9.26
C LEU A 84 -6.17 3.79 -10.31
N PRO A 85 -7.33 3.57 -10.99
CA PRO A 85 -7.54 2.48 -11.95
C PRO A 85 -6.44 2.32 -13.02
N SER A 86 -5.73 3.41 -13.32
CA SER A 86 -4.57 3.43 -14.24
C SER A 86 -3.27 2.84 -13.67
N GLY A 87 -3.25 2.40 -12.41
CA GLY A 87 -2.05 1.97 -11.68
C GLY A 87 -1.21 3.12 -11.11
N VAL A 88 -1.70 4.35 -11.19
CA VAL A 88 -1.06 5.55 -10.61
C VAL A 88 -1.36 5.61 -9.11
N LEU A 89 -0.35 5.91 -8.30
CA LEU A 89 -0.55 6.27 -6.90
C LEU A 89 -0.80 7.77 -6.79
N LEU A 90 -1.76 8.17 -5.96
CA LEU A 90 -1.99 9.54 -5.55
C LEU A 90 -1.64 9.63 -4.06
N HIS A 91 -0.81 10.62 -3.71
CA HIS A 91 -0.40 10.87 -2.34
C HIS A 91 -0.19 12.37 -2.14
N TYR A 92 -0.94 12.98 -1.22
CA TYR A 92 -1.01 14.41 -0.98
C TYR A 92 -1.19 15.24 -2.28
N GLY A 93 -2.02 14.73 -3.19
CA GLY A 93 -2.30 15.37 -4.48
C GLY A 93 -1.20 15.18 -5.55
N VAL A 94 -0.06 14.59 -5.20
CA VAL A 94 1.02 14.25 -6.15
C VAL A 94 0.73 12.90 -6.81
N ARG A 95 0.86 12.84 -8.13
CA ARG A 95 0.70 11.60 -8.91
C ARG A 95 2.04 10.92 -9.07
N TYR A 96 2.09 9.64 -8.70
CA TYR A 96 3.26 8.80 -8.85
C TYR A 96 3.01 7.69 -9.86
N ARG A 97 3.93 7.55 -10.82
CA ARG A 97 3.86 6.52 -11.86
C ARG A 97 4.89 5.45 -11.59
N ARG A 98 4.47 4.19 -11.67
CA ARG A 98 5.39 3.06 -11.61
C ARG A 98 6.40 3.16 -12.74
N ARG A 99 7.67 3.08 -12.40
CA ARG A 99 8.76 3.07 -13.37
C ARG A 99 8.91 1.69 -13.99
N PRO A 100 8.99 1.57 -15.33
CA PRO A 100 9.11 0.28 -16.00
C PRO A 100 10.53 -0.31 -15.94
N SER A 101 11.57 0.51 -15.77
CA SER A 101 12.99 0.12 -15.80
C SER A 101 13.76 0.66 -14.59
N GLY A 102 14.88 0.01 -14.25
CA GLY A 102 15.74 0.40 -13.13
C GLY A 102 16.33 1.83 -13.25
N GLY A 103 16.92 2.32 -12.16
CA GLY A 103 17.53 3.65 -12.06
C GLY A 103 16.71 4.65 -11.22
N PRO A 104 17.30 5.82 -10.89
CA PRO A 104 16.66 6.84 -10.05
C PRO A 104 15.50 7.52 -10.78
N CYS A 105 14.53 8.05 -10.03
CA CYS A 105 13.47 8.88 -10.62
C CYS A 105 14.07 10.07 -11.41
N PRO A 106 13.46 10.42 -12.55
CA PRO A 106 13.97 11.48 -13.42
C PRO A 106 13.78 12.87 -12.79
#